data_AF-A0A7U9WX46-F1
#
_entry.id   AF-A0A7U9WX46-F1
#
_cell.length_a   1.000
_cell.length_b   1.000
_cell.length_c   1.000
_cell.angle_alpha   90.00
_cell.angle_beta   90.00
_cell.angle_gamma   90.00
#
_symmetry.space_group_name_H-M   'P 1'
#
loop_
_entity.id
_entity.type
_entity.pdbx_description
1 polymer ?
#
loop_
_entity_poly.entity_id
_entity_poly.type
_entity_poly.pdbx_seq_one_letter_code
_entity_poly.pdbx_strand_id
1 'polypeptide(L)'
;MTEITVDTAALAGDIEELKNSLSGVRRQLSEMFGQVAELDTMWDGPANAEFNRQFTNDYENSKKLCNTVESIIQCMQYAREQYNLCENEVNGIVAAINI
;
A
#
# COMPACT_ATOMS: atom_id res chain seq x y z
N MET A 1 -29.24 -12.73 16.74
CA MET A 1 -28.05 -12.15 17.39
C MET A 1 -27.13 -11.76 16.24
N THR A 2 -27.17 -10.49 15.82
CA THR A 2 -26.28 -9.97 14.77
C THR A 2 -24.95 -9.71 15.44
N GLU A 3 -24.04 -10.69 15.38
CA GLU A 3 -22.65 -10.47 15.74
C GLU A 3 -22.12 -9.29 14.91
N ILE A 4 -21.34 -8.43 15.55
CA ILE A 4 -20.49 -7.47 14.86
C ILE A 4 -19.35 -8.30 14.26
N THR A 5 -19.66 -9.09 13.23
CA THR A 5 -18.67 -9.73 12.39
C THR A 5 -18.03 -8.59 11.64
N VAL A 6 -16.82 -8.19 12.03
CA VAL A 6 -16.00 -7.37 11.13
C VAL A 6 -15.90 -8.21 9.87
N ASP A 7 -16.39 -7.69 8.74
CA ASP A 7 -16.34 -8.43 7.48
C ASP A 7 -14.87 -8.51 7.03
N THR A 8 -14.16 -9.50 7.57
CA THR A 8 -12.75 -9.76 7.29
C THR A 8 -12.53 -10.11 5.82
N ALA A 9 -13.59 -10.53 5.11
CA ALA A 9 -13.58 -10.73 3.67
C ALA A 9 -13.63 -9.40 2.90
N ALA A 10 -14.47 -8.45 3.31
CA ALA A 10 -14.46 -7.09 2.76
C ALA A 10 -13.10 -6.40 2.99
N LEU A 11 -12.56 -6.51 4.21
CA LEU A 11 -11.22 -5.98 4.54
C LEU A 11 -10.11 -6.65 3.71
N ALA A 12 -10.24 -7.94 3.41
CA ALA A 12 -9.30 -8.64 2.52
C ALA A 12 -9.38 -8.12 1.08
N GLY A 13 -10.58 -7.81 0.59
CA GLY A 13 -10.80 -7.17 -0.71
C GLY A 13 -10.10 -5.81 -0.78
N ASP A 14 -10.35 -4.94 0.20
CA ASP A 14 -9.74 -3.61 0.28
C ASP A 14 -8.20 -3.68 0.29
N ILE A 15 -7.63 -4.61 1.05
CA ILE A 15 -6.17 -4.84 1.11
C ILE A 15 -5.62 -5.18 -0.28
N GLU A 16 -6.29 -6.06 -1.04
CA GLU A 16 -5.82 -6.45 -2.37
C GLU A 16 -5.98 -5.32 -3.39
N GLU A 17 -7.07 -4.55 -3.34
CA GLU A 17 -7.24 -3.35 -4.18
C GLU A 17 -6.16 -2.30 -3.92
N LEU A 18 -5.85 -2.05 -2.65
CA LEU A 18 -4.79 -1.12 -2.25
C LEU A 18 -3.41 -1.62 -2.70
N LYS A 19 -3.12 -2.91 -2.59
CA LYS A 19 -1.85 -3.50 -3.07
C LYS A 19 -1.71 -3.37 -4.58
N ASN A 20 -2.77 -3.65 -5.33
CA ASN A 20 -2.77 -3.51 -6.78
C ASN A 20 -2.57 -2.05 -7.21
N SER A 21 -3.27 -1.13 -6.55
CA SER A 21 -3.13 0.32 -6.79
C SER A 21 -1.71 0.80 -6.48
N LEU A 22 -1.14 0.40 -5.33
CA LEU A 22 0.22 0.75 -4.94
C LEU A 22 1.26 0.21 -5.93
N SER A 23 1.09 -1.02 -6.40
CA SER A 23 1.94 -1.60 -7.45
C SER A 23 1.88 -0.79 -8.75
N GLY A 24 0.66 -0.39 -9.16
CA GLY A 24 0.45 0.48 -10.31
C GLY A 24 1.16 1.83 -10.18
N VAL A 25 1.03 2.50 -9.04
CA VAL A 25 1.70 3.78 -8.77
C VAL A 25 3.22 3.64 -8.78
N ARG A 26 3.77 2.61 -8.13
CA ARG A 26 5.22 2.34 -8.13
C ARG A 26 5.77 2.15 -9.54
N ARG A 27 5.02 1.45 -10.40
CA ARG A 27 5.39 1.26 -11.81
C ARG A 27 5.36 2.57 -12.57
N GLN A 28 4.29 3.35 -12.47
CA GLN A 28 4.17 4.65 -13.14
C GLN A 28 5.27 5.63 -12.72
N LEU A 29 5.60 5.69 -11.41
CA LEU A 29 6.70 6.51 -10.91
C LEU A 29 8.05 6.10 -11.50
N SER A 30 8.30 4.80 -11.63
CA SER A 30 9.54 4.28 -12.21
C SER A 30 9.63 4.57 -13.71
N GLU A 31 8.53 4.40 -14.45
CA GLU A 31 8.42 4.72 -15.88
C GLU A 31 8.64 6.23 -16.12
N MET A 32 7.97 7.09 -15.33
CA MET A 32 8.13 8.54 -15.41
C MET A 32 9.58 8.97 -15.14
N PHE A 33 10.20 8.39 -14.11
CA PHE A 33 11.59 8.71 -13.79
C PHE A 33 12.55 8.30 -14.90
N GLY A 34 12.35 7.12 -15.51
CA GLY A 34 13.14 6.68 -16.65
C GLY A 34 13.02 7.62 -17.85
N GLN A 35 11.79 8.04 -18.20
CA GLN A 35 11.55 8.96 -19.31
C GLN A 35 12.20 10.34 -19.09
N VAL A 36 12.16 10.85 -17.86
CA VAL A 36 12.79 12.14 -17.54
C VAL A 36 14.31 12.03 -17.56
N ALA A 37 14.90 10.92 -17.12
CA ALA A 37 16.33 10.68 -17.24
C ALA A 37 16.80 10.58 -18.71
N GLU A 38 15.94 10.11 -19.62
CA GLU A 38 16.23 10.15 -21.06
C GLU A 38 16.18 11.59 -21.60
N LEU A 39 15.16 12.36 -21.22
CA LEU A 39 15.01 13.78 -21.61
C LEU A 39 16.15 14.66 -21.07
N ASP A 40 16.70 14.32 -19.91
CA ASP A 40 17.86 14.99 -19.32
C ASP A 40 19.04 15.10 -20.29
N THR A 41 19.26 14.04 -21.08
CA THR A 41 20.35 13.99 -22.07
C THR A 41 20.16 14.92 -23.26
N MET A 42 18.96 15.48 -23.45
CA MET A 42 18.58 16.26 -24.64
C MET A 42 18.70 17.78 -24.46
N TRP A 43 18.87 18.28 -23.23
CA TRP A 43 19.02 19.70 -22.95
C TRP A 43 20.05 19.90 -21.85
N ASP A 44 21.14 20.61 -22.15
CA ASP A 44 22.14 21.01 -21.15
C ASP A 44 21.99 22.50 -20.74
N GLY A 45 22.16 22.81 -19.44
CA GLY A 45 22.08 24.19 -18.91
C GLY A 45 21.47 24.35 -17.50
N PRO A 46 21.51 25.57 -16.93
CA PRO A 46 21.10 25.81 -15.53
C PRO A 46 19.62 25.51 -15.24
N ALA A 47 18.75 25.63 -16.25
CA ALA A 47 17.34 25.26 -16.13
C ALA A 47 17.13 23.73 -16.04
N ASN A 48 17.91 22.95 -16.79
CA ASN A 48 17.90 21.49 -16.72
C ASN A 48 18.35 21.03 -15.32
N ALA A 49 19.44 21.59 -14.79
CA ALA A 49 19.95 21.24 -13.46
C ALA A 49 18.92 21.47 -12.34
N GLU A 50 18.20 22.59 -12.38
CA GLU A 50 17.15 22.88 -11.40
C GLU A 50 15.91 21.98 -11.57
N PHE A 51 15.51 21.70 -12.81
CA PHE A 51 14.43 20.76 -13.09
C PHE A 51 14.75 19.35 -12.56
N ASN A 52 15.94 18.84 -12.83
CA ASN A 52 16.40 17.53 -12.33
C ASN A 52 16.44 17.46 -10.81
N ARG A 53 16.91 18.53 -10.16
CA ARG A 53 16.94 18.63 -8.70
C ARG A 53 15.54 18.51 -8.11
N GLN A 54 14.60 19.27 -8.66
CA GLN A 54 13.20 19.25 -8.23
C GLN A 54 12.53 17.90 -8.52
N PHE A 55 12.73 17.39 -9.73
CA PHE A 55 12.15 16.11 -10.15
C PHE A 55 12.66 14.92 -9.33
N THR A 56 13.96 14.91 -8.97
CA THR A 56 14.53 13.92 -8.05
C THR A 56 13.90 14.01 -6.66
N ASN A 57 13.67 15.22 -6.15
CA ASN A 57 13.00 15.42 -4.87
C ASN A 57 11.55 14.90 -4.91
N ASP A 58 10.82 15.22 -5.98
CA ASP A 58 9.44 14.76 -6.17
C ASP A 58 9.35 13.23 -6.26
N TYR A 59 10.31 12.59 -6.92
CA TYR A 59 10.42 11.14 -6.99
C TYR A 59 10.65 10.52 -5.60
N GLU A 60 11.58 11.06 -4.82
CA GLU A 60 11.84 10.58 -3.46
C GLU A 60 10.67 10.82 -2.50
N ASN A 61 9.95 11.94 -2.64
CA ASN A 61 8.72 12.18 -1.87
C ASN A 61 7.61 11.20 -2.25
N SER A 62 7.47 10.89 -3.54
CA SER A 62 6.49 9.92 -4.03
C SER A 62 6.80 8.50 -3.55
N LYS A 63 8.09 8.11 -3.49
CA LYS A 63 8.51 6.85 -2.86
C LYS A 63 8.16 6.80 -1.38
N LYS A 64 8.40 7.88 -0.62
CA LYS A 64 8.02 7.94 0.80
C LYS A 64 6.52 7.75 0.97
N LEU A 65 5.70 8.40 0.13
CA LEU A 65 4.25 8.20 0.13
C LEU A 65 3.88 6.74 -0.15
N CYS A 66 4.49 6.10 -1.15
CA CYS A 66 4.27 4.68 -1.43
C CYS A 66 4.60 3.80 -0.22
N ASN A 67 5.68 4.10 0.49
CA ASN A 67 6.06 3.34 1.70
C ASN A 67 5.08 3.57 2.86
N THR A 68 4.57 4.79 3.03
CA THR A 68 3.50 5.07 4.00
C THR A 68 2.24 4.27 3.71
N VAL A 69 1.82 4.20 2.44
CA VAL A 69 0.67 3.38 2.02
C VAL A 69 0.94 1.89 2.27
N GLU A 70 2.15 1.40 1.99
CA GLU A 70 2.55 0.03 2.29
C GLU A 70 2.46 -0.30 3.80
N SER A 71 2.89 0.62 4.67
CA SER A 71 2.74 0.46 6.12
C SER A 71 1.27 0.40 6.55
N ILE A 72 0.39 1.21 5.95
CA ILE A 72 -1.05 1.16 6.23
C ILE A 72 -1.64 -0.20 5.83
N ILE A 73 -1.27 -0.70 4.65
CA ILE A 73 -1.69 -2.03 4.18
C ILE A 73 -1.26 -3.12 5.18
N GLN A 74 -0.03 -3.05 5.69
CA GLN A 74 0.46 -3.99 6.70
C GLN A 74 -0.35 -3.91 8.01
N CYS A 75 -0.70 -2.70 8.47
CA CYS A 75 -1.57 -2.53 9.62
C CYS A 75 -2.96 -3.15 9.40
N MET A 76 -3.54 -2.99 8.22
CA MET A 76 -4.83 -3.59 7.86
C MET A 76 -4.76 -5.13 7.83
N GLN A 77 -3.68 -5.69 7.30
CA GLN A 77 -3.42 -7.13 7.31
C GLN A 77 -3.31 -7.68 8.73
N TYR A 78 -2.54 -7.01 9.58
CA TYR A 78 -2.41 -7.38 10.98
C TYR A 78 -3.75 -7.32 11.72
N ALA A 79 -4.52 -6.24 11.54
CA ALA A 79 -5.84 -6.10 12.16
C ALA A 79 -6.78 -7.26 11.75
N ARG A 80 -6.82 -7.59 10.45
CA ARG A 80 -7.59 -8.73 9.93
C ARG A 80 -7.19 -10.05 10.60
N GLU A 81 -5.90 -10.31 10.73
CA GLU A 81 -5.39 -11.53 11.38
C GLU A 81 -5.84 -11.62 12.85
N GLN A 82 -5.80 -10.51 13.58
CA GLN A 82 -6.28 -10.47 14.97
C GLN A 82 -7.78 -10.76 15.08
N TYR A 83 -8.61 -10.22 14.17
CA TYR A 83 -10.05 -10.54 14.14
C TYR A 83 -10.30 -12.02 13.88
N ASN A 84 -9.61 -12.61 12.89
CA ASN A 84 -9.74 -14.04 12.57
C ASN A 84 -9.32 -14.94 13.75
N LEU A 85 -8.27 -14.58 14.48
CA LEU A 85 -7.84 -15.32 15.68
C LEU A 85 -8.92 -15.28 16.76
N CYS A 86 -9.46 -14.09 17.05
CA CYS A 86 -10.53 -13.91 18.04
C CYS A 86 -11.78 -14.75 17.70
N GLU A 87 -12.24 -14.70 16.45
CA GLU A 87 -13.39 -15.50 16.01
C GLU A 87 -13.13 -17.01 16.14
N ASN A 88 -11.93 -17.48 15.82
CA ASN A 88 -11.57 -18.89 15.97
C ASN A 88 -11.52 -19.33 17.44
N GLU A 89 -11.01 -18.49 18.34
CA GLU A 89 -10.99 -18.76 19.79
C GLU A 89 -12.41 -18.84 20.35
N VAL A 90 -13.28 -17.88 20.00
CA VAL A 90 -14.68 -17.88 20.42
C VAL A 90 -15.41 -19.11 19.89
N ASN A 91 -15.23 -19.46 18.61
CA ASN A 91 -15.81 -20.67 18.03
C ASN A 91 -15.34 -21.94 18.73
N GLY A 92 -14.06 -22.00 19.13
CA GLY A 92 -13.51 -23.11 19.91
C GLY A 92 -14.16 -23.26 21.29
N ILE A 93 -14.36 -22.14 22.00
CA ILE A 93 -15.03 -22.11 23.31
C ILE A 93 -16.49 -22.54 23.17
N VAL A 94 -17.22 -22.01 22.18
CA VAL A 94 -18.63 -22.38 21.92
C VAL A 94 -18.75 -23.86 21.55
N ALA A 95 -17.85 -24.38 20.72
CA ALA A 95 -17.80 -25.80 20.38
C ALA A 95 -17.53 -26.68 21.62
N ALA A 96 -16.73 -26.21 22.57
CA ALA A 96 -16.47 -26.91 23.83
C ALA A 96 -17.65 -26.90 24.81
N ILE A 97 -18.56 -25.93 24.70
CA ILE A 97 -19.78 -25.83 25.51
C ILE A 97 -20.92 -26.67 24.92
N ASN A 98 -20.95 -26.86 23.59
CA ASN A 98 -21.95 -27.66 22.89
C ASN A 98 -21.64 -29.18 22.87
N ILE A 99 -20.90 -29.67 23.88
CA ILE A 99 -20.62 -31.10 24.11
C ILE A 99 -21.42 -31.59 25.32
#